data_AF-A0A382L6D1-F1
#
_entry.id   AF-A0A382L6D1-F1
#
_cell.length_a   1.000
_cell.length_b   1.000
_cell.length_c   1.000
_cell.angle_alpha   90.00
_cell.angle_beta   90.00
_cell.angle_gamma   90.00
#
_symmetry.space_group_name_H-M   'P 1'
#
loop_
_entity.id
_entity.type
_entity.pdbx_description
1 polymer ?
#
loop_
_entity_poly.entity_id
_entity_poly.type
_entity_poly.pdbx_seq_one_letter_code
_entity_poly.pdbx_strand_id
1 'polypeptide(L)'
;QISWEYYYETQSELDGNTARAQKYKPNYFTFSLGDMNFDYVFSIEDLIIICNLIYENDQYLENGDMNQDNIIDSDDIVLIIEAILAND
;
A
#
# COMPACT_ATOMS: atom_id res chain seq x y z
N GLN A 1 -26.81 35.56 -12.45
CA GLN A 1 -25.57 34.80 -12.71
C GLN A 1 -24.77 34.81 -11.42
N ILE A 2 -24.53 33.64 -10.82
CA ILE A 2 -23.74 33.53 -9.60
C ILE A 2 -22.28 33.35 -10.04
N SER A 3 -21.44 34.33 -9.72
CA SER A 3 -19.99 34.22 -9.90
C SER A 3 -19.42 33.70 -8.58
N TRP A 4 -18.86 32.49 -8.61
CA TRP A 4 -18.11 31.94 -7.48
C TRP A 4 -16.64 32.31 -7.67
N GLU A 5 -16.12 33.18 -6.81
CA GLU A 5 -14.69 33.49 -6.75
C GLU A 5 -14.03 32.61 -5.69
N TYR A 6 -13.04 31.83 -6.10
CA TYR A 6 -12.24 30.97 -5.24
C TYR A 6 -10.79 31.48 -5.29
N TYR A 7 -10.24 31.85 -4.13
CA TYR A 7 -8.85 32.25 -3.98
C TYR A 7 -8.03 31.03 -3.55
N TYR A 8 -7.08 30.64 -4.40
CA TYR A 8 -6.12 29.57 -4.12
C TYR A 8 -4.84 30.19 -3.57
N GLU A 9 -4.41 29.78 -2.37
CA GLU A 9 -3.06 30.06 -1.89
C GLU A 9 -2.12 28.99 -2.44
N THR A 10 -1.39 29.33 -3.50
CA THR A 10 -0.24 28.56 -4.00
C THR A 10 0.83 28.52 -2.92
N GLN A 11 1.06 27.38 -2.28
CA GLN A 11 2.40 27.06 -1.85
C GLN A 11 3.17 26.55 -3.07
N SER A 12 4.17 27.34 -3.47
CA SER A 12 5.22 27.08 -4.47
C SER A 12 4.96 27.61 -5.88
N GLU A 13 5.98 28.35 -6.34
CA GLU A 13 6.12 29.21 -7.52
C GLU A 13 6.10 28.46 -8.86
N LEU A 14 5.05 27.69 -9.15
CA LEU A 14 4.92 27.00 -10.43
C LEU A 14 3.68 27.50 -11.18
N ASP A 15 3.93 28.34 -12.19
CA ASP A 15 2.92 28.79 -13.15
C ASP A 15 2.51 27.64 -14.06
N GLY A 16 1.34 27.06 -13.78
CA GLY A 16 0.75 26.04 -14.63
C GLY A 16 -0.72 25.79 -14.32
N ASN A 17 -1.61 26.15 -15.25
CA ASN A 17 -3.00 25.71 -15.21
C ASN A 17 -3.05 24.19 -15.40
N THR A 18 -3.26 23.44 -14.31
CA THR A 18 -3.54 22.00 -14.42
C THR A 18 -5.05 21.78 -14.40
N ALA A 19 -5.57 21.10 -15.42
CA ALA A 19 -6.97 20.67 -15.46
C ALA A 19 -7.31 19.83 -14.22
N ARG A 20 -8.50 20.05 -13.64
CA ARG A 20 -8.99 19.30 -12.47
C ARG A 20 -8.85 17.78 -12.67
N ALA A 21 -8.07 17.14 -11.80
CA ALA A 21 -8.31 15.77 -11.32
C ALA A 21 -7.42 15.44 -10.11
N GLN A 22 -7.85 15.79 -8.90
CA GLN A 22 -7.37 15.06 -7.71
C GLN A 22 -8.53 14.19 -7.21
N LYS A 23 -8.71 13.03 -7.86
CA LYS A 23 -9.71 12.01 -7.47
C LYS A 23 -9.28 11.25 -6.22
N TYR A 24 -7.98 11.09 -6.02
CA TYR A 24 -7.40 10.28 -4.96
C TYR A 24 -6.32 11.05 -4.21
N LYS A 25 -6.14 10.72 -2.93
CA LYS A 25 -4.99 11.21 -2.15
C LYS A 25 -3.70 10.70 -2.80
N PRO A 26 -2.56 11.40 -2.66
CA PRO A 26 -1.27 10.94 -3.20
C PRO A 26 -0.92 9.49 -2.82
N ASN A 27 -1.39 9.02 -1.67
CA ASN A 27 -1.09 7.70 -1.09
C ASN A 27 -2.19 6.66 -1.34
N TYR A 28 -3.05 6.87 -2.33
CA TYR A 28 -4.18 5.95 -2.58
C TYR A 28 -3.75 4.61 -3.21
N PHE A 29 -2.55 4.55 -3.81
CA PHE A 29 -1.99 3.32 -4.39
C PHE A 29 -0.73 2.86 -3.64
N THR A 30 -0.53 3.34 -2.41
CA THR A 30 0.52 2.83 -1.53
C THR A 30 -0.12 1.85 -0.56
N PHE A 31 0.08 0.56 -0.83
CA PHE A 31 -0.28 -0.53 0.06
C PHE A 31 0.82 -0.75 1.09
N SER A 32 0.45 -1.28 2.25
CA SER A 32 1.42 -1.67 3.27
C SER A 32 2.08 -2.98 2.84
N LEU A 33 3.39 -3.09 3.06
CA LEU A 33 4.09 -4.37 2.96
C LEU A 33 3.40 -5.40 3.86
N GLY A 34 3.17 -6.60 3.35
CA GLY A 34 2.51 -7.70 4.06
C GLY A 34 0.98 -7.72 4.01
N ASP A 35 0.34 -6.71 3.41
CA ASP A 35 -1.09 -6.72 3.07
C ASP A 35 -1.30 -7.51 1.75
N MET A 36 -1.47 -8.82 1.86
CA MET A 36 -1.38 -9.73 0.71
C MET A 36 -2.66 -9.74 -0.13
N ASN A 37 -3.80 -9.31 0.42
CA ASN A 37 -5.06 -9.17 -0.32
C ASN A 37 -5.39 -7.71 -0.71
N PHE A 38 -4.55 -6.74 -0.33
CA PHE A 38 -4.65 -5.32 -0.65
C PHE A 38 -5.91 -4.64 -0.07
N ASP A 39 -6.34 -5.08 1.12
CA ASP A 39 -7.56 -4.58 1.79
C ASP A 39 -7.30 -3.58 2.94
N TYR A 40 -6.03 -3.26 3.20
CA TYR A 40 -5.53 -2.39 4.27
C TYR A 40 -5.67 -2.96 5.69
N VAL A 41 -5.91 -4.26 5.86
CA VAL A 41 -6.09 -4.92 7.15
C VAL A 41 -5.10 -6.07 7.30
N PHE A 42 -4.16 -5.94 8.24
CA PHE A 42 -3.33 -7.08 8.64
C PHE A 42 -4.16 -8.12 9.38
N SER A 43 -4.32 -9.29 8.76
CA SER A 43 -5.13 -10.37 9.29
C SER A 43 -4.56 -11.76 8.98
N ILE A 44 -5.23 -12.79 9.50
CA ILE A 44 -4.88 -14.18 9.19
C ILE A 44 -5.02 -14.50 7.68
N GLU A 45 -5.80 -13.71 6.94
CA GLU A 45 -5.95 -13.89 5.50
C GLU A 45 -4.63 -13.64 4.76
N ASP A 46 -3.86 -12.62 5.18
CA ASP A 46 -2.54 -12.33 4.60
C ASP A 46 -1.58 -13.50 4.78
N LEU A 47 -1.60 -14.09 5.97
CA LEU A 47 -0.78 -15.24 6.33
C LEU A 47 -1.10 -16.48 5.48
N ILE A 48 -2.37 -16.70 5.15
CA ILE A 48 -2.79 -17.80 4.28
C ILE A 48 -2.28 -17.57 2.85
N ILE A 49 -2.37 -16.33 2.34
CA ILE A 49 -1.94 -16.00 0.98
C ILE A 49 -0.42 -16.18 0.83
N ILE A 50 0.38 -15.66 1.75
CA ILE A 50 1.85 -15.81 1.67
C ILE A 50 2.28 -17.29 1.80
N CYS A 51 1.61 -18.07 2.65
CA CYS A 51 1.90 -19.50 2.77
C CYS A 51 1.62 -20.25 1.46
N ASN A 52 0.51 -19.92 0.79
CA ASN A 52 0.18 -20.50 -0.51
C ASN A 52 1.20 -20.08 -1.57
N LEU A 53 1.62 -18.81 -1.58
CA LEU A 53 2.64 -18.30 -2.51
C LEU A 53 3.95 -19.08 -2.39
N ILE A 54 4.42 -19.31 -1.15
CA ILE A 54 5.62 -20.10 -0.86
C ILE A 54 5.43 -21.56 -1.28
N TYR A 55 4.26 -22.15 -0.97
CA TYR A 55 3.98 -23.56 -1.26
C TYR A 55 3.86 -23.85 -2.77
N GLU A 56 3.19 -22.97 -3.51
CA GLU A 56 2.99 -23.10 -4.95
C GLU A 56 4.24 -22.71 -5.75
N ASN A 57 5.24 -22.11 -5.09
CA ASN A 57 6.42 -21.51 -5.70
C ASN A 57 6.00 -20.53 -6.82
N ASP A 58 5.03 -19.71 -6.46
CA ASP A 58 4.31 -18.84 -7.38
C ASP A 58 5.15 -17.62 -7.76
N GLN A 59 4.63 -16.72 -8.59
CA GLN A 59 5.36 -15.52 -8.97
C GLN A 59 5.70 -14.67 -7.73
N TYR A 60 6.97 -14.24 -7.63
CA TYR A 60 7.43 -13.30 -6.62
C TYR A 60 6.52 -12.06 -6.58
N LEU A 61 6.03 -11.75 -5.38
CA LEU A 61 5.22 -10.58 -5.09
C LEU A 61 5.99 -9.69 -4.12
N GLU A 62 6.43 -8.52 -4.59
CA GLU A 62 7.20 -7.54 -3.80
C GLU A 62 6.53 -7.21 -2.45
N ASN A 63 5.19 -7.29 -2.39
CA ASN A 63 4.46 -7.00 -1.16
C ASN A 63 4.66 -8.05 -0.06
N GLY A 64 5.00 -9.29 -0.43
CA GLY A 64 5.23 -10.39 0.51
C GLY A 64 6.67 -10.50 1.01
N ASP A 65 7.60 -9.73 0.44
CA ASP A 65 8.99 -9.64 0.88
C ASP A 65 9.12 -8.55 1.95
N MET A 66 8.86 -8.95 3.18
CA MET A 66 8.76 -8.08 4.35
C MET A 66 10.13 -7.61 4.82
N ASN A 67 11.15 -8.44 4.68
CA ASN A 67 12.52 -8.10 5.08
C ASN A 67 13.34 -7.43 3.95
N GLN A 68 12.77 -7.36 2.73
CA GLN A 68 13.33 -6.73 1.53
C GLN A 68 14.64 -7.36 1.04
N ASP A 69 14.80 -8.67 1.23
CA ASP A 69 16.01 -9.40 0.81
C ASP A 69 15.90 -10.04 -0.59
N ASN A 70 14.75 -9.86 -1.26
CA ASN A 70 14.37 -10.44 -2.56
C ASN A 70 14.09 -11.95 -2.52
N ILE A 71 13.83 -12.51 -1.34
CA ILE A 71 13.40 -13.88 -1.12
C ILE A 71 12.07 -13.81 -0.36
N ILE A 72 11.12 -14.70 -0.68
CA ILE A 72 9.91 -14.85 0.11
C ILE A 72 9.98 -16.20 0.80
N ASP A 73 10.15 -16.21 2.11
CA ASP A 73 10.31 -17.42 2.91
C ASP A 73 9.69 -17.34 4.31
N SER A 74 10.17 -18.17 5.23
CA SER A 74 9.66 -18.22 6.60
C SER A 74 9.92 -16.94 7.40
N ASP A 75 10.94 -16.17 7.05
CA ASP A 75 11.28 -14.93 7.75
C ASP A 75 10.19 -13.86 7.49
N ASP A 76 9.64 -13.79 6.27
CA ASP A 76 8.52 -12.89 5.94
C ASP A 76 7.24 -13.26 6.68
N ILE A 77 6.97 -14.56 6.82
CA ILE A 77 5.82 -15.06 7.61
C ILE A 77 5.91 -14.57 9.05
N VAL A 78 7.10 -14.65 9.67
CA VAL A 78 7.31 -14.17 11.04
C VAL A 78 7.01 -12.68 11.14
N LEU A 79 7.45 -11.88 10.18
CA LEU A 79 7.20 -10.43 10.16
C LEU A 79 5.71 -10.09 9.99
N ILE A 80 4.96 -10.84 9.17
CA ILE A 80 3.50 -10.67 9.06
C ILE A 80 2.81 -11.03 10.38
N ILE A 81 3.22 -12.12 11.05
CA ILE A 81 2.68 -12.49 12.37
C ILE A 81 2.92 -11.36 13.39
N GLU A 82 4.14 -10.82 13.43
CA GLU A 82 4.48 -9.71 14.32
C GLU A 82 3.63 -8.47 14.02
N ALA A 83 3.40 -8.16 12.74
CA ALA A 83 2.55 -7.05 12.33
C ALA A 83 1.08 -7.24 12.75
N ILE A 84 0.54 -8.46 12.61
CA ILE A 84 -0.82 -8.78 13.08
C ILE A 84 -0.91 -8.61 14.59
N LEU A 85 0.04 -9.19 15.35
CA LEU A 85 0.04 -9.13 16.81
C LEU A 85 0.29 -7.72 17.37
N ALA A 86 1.01 -6.86 16.65
CA ALA A 86 1.25 -5.48 17.04
C ALA A 86 0.02 -4.57 16.84
N ASN A 87 -0.94 -4.97 15.99
CA ASN A 87 -2.16 -4.24 15.71
C ASN A 87 -3.34 -4.61 16.63
N ASP A 88 -3.19 -5.64 17.48
CA ASP A 88 -4.14 -6.01 18.55
C ASP A 88 -3.97 -5.16 19.82
#